data_AF-A0A8H6HR60-F1
#
_entry.id   AF-A0A8H6HR60-F1
#
_cell.length_a   1.000
_cell.length_b   1.000
_cell.length_c   1.000
_cell.angle_alpha   90.00
_cell.angle_beta   90.00
_cell.angle_gamma   90.00
#
_symmetry.space_group_name_H-M   'P 1'
#
loop_
_entity.id
_entity.type
_entity.pdbx_description
1 polymer ?
#
loop_
_entity_poly.entity_id
_entity_poly.type
_entity_poly.pdbx_seq_one_letter_code
_entity_poly.pdbx_strand_id
1 'polypeptide(L)'
;MNRCLRTPELLQLICNQVPNNTSEDRQRLLAVALSCRALLEPALDRLWYKMTSFKALMTTLPNDLWSREIITPPGTSNPKFPVVGLLRPMKNTDLTRYLSYYAPRIHEIDLEDLSTTFTLEVWQALQALTNWKPGALTPSARKVAWVLAPRKATIFKRSRQAVVQAFPYFVLFVGSPTKSLHITLDSGVPLQFTSARSAPNLPHSLEEFSLQDTGAYRTTHIHDYIYQVAFRWDNLKVLKVGSVGHAAYKHLSLLPCLFSLTIHDLSGDWPHHDYQGLSDSERPKYLDSISPGSFPSLEVLSISSPDVSSFTDFLQQLPPGNRVHTLKCQLTSTCKEDELFDCFRAIEYHCNPQTLRNFVLKETTDITVEEDVESLDIDTYEGIDIAALFRFPKLENVSINFSEPVNLMRAEIQDIAKSWPNLVKLKIDVDFPNSRIPMIDHEDILTLLYSCPRLKRLGLRFDATRINGNETPANPVNDIPGPLEKLWVANSPIYSPMSVSIFLDKHCPKVGRNIIPFSAKGVPHFVPMALYTKRWVKAREEYF
;
A
#
# COMPACT_ATOMS: atom_id res chain seq x y z
N MET A 1 13.25 -15.71 -44.26
CA MET A 1 12.42 -15.68 -43.02
C MET A 1 11.71 -17.01 -42.89
N ASN A 2 11.97 -17.75 -41.81
CA ASN A 2 11.40 -19.08 -41.56
C ASN A 2 9.86 -19.01 -41.49
N ARG A 3 9.11 -20.03 -41.93
CA ARG A 3 7.63 -19.97 -42.08
C ARG A 3 6.91 -19.57 -40.78
N CYS A 4 7.46 -19.93 -39.62
CA CYS A 4 6.94 -19.57 -38.30
C CYS A 4 7.01 -18.06 -37.99
N LEU A 5 7.94 -17.30 -38.58
CA LEU A 5 8.06 -15.85 -38.38
C LEU A 5 7.13 -15.04 -39.31
N ARG A 6 6.24 -15.70 -40.05
CA ARG A 6 5.20 -15.04 -40.86
C ARG A 6 3.88 -14.83 -40.10
N THR A 7 3.75 -15.43 -38.92
CA THR A 7 2.55 -15.34 -38.07
C THR A 7 2.62 -14.05 -37.24
N PRO A 8 1.73 -13.06 -37.48
CA PRO A 8 1.75 -11.78 -36.76
C PRO A 8 1.69 -11.94 -35.23
N GLU A 9 0.93 -12.93 -34.75
CA GLU A 9 0.77 -13.24 -33.33
C GLU A 9 2.09 -13.68 -32.69
N LEU A 10 2.90 -14.48 -33.41
CA LEU A 10 4.20 -14.91 -32.92
C LEU A 10 5.18 -13.73 -32.86
N LEU A 11 5.15 -12.83 -33.85
CA LEU A 11 5.98 -11.61 -33.82
C LEU A 11 5.59 -10.69 -32.66
N GLN A 12 4.30 -10.56 -32.38
CA GLN A 12 3.80 -9.79 -31.24
C GLN A 12 4.19 -10.42 -29.90
N LEU A 13 4.11 -11.75 -29.77
CA LEU A 13 4.58 -12.46 -28.59
C LEU A 13 6.08 -12.26 -28.37
N ILE A 14 6.90 -12.30 -29.43
CA ILE A 14 8.35 -12.03 -29.37
C ILE A 14 8.60 -10.60 -28.87
N CYS A 15 7.98 -9.60 -29.47
CA CYS A 15 8.14 -8.21 -29.04
C CYS A 15 7.65 -7.99 -27.60
N ASN A 16 6.58 -8.67 -27.18
CA ASN A 16 6.05 -8.60 -25.82
C ASN A 16 7.00 -9.17 -24.75
N GLN A 17 7.94 -10.05 -25.11
CA GLN A 17 8.98 -10.52 -24.18
C GLN A 17 9.99 -9.42 -23.83
N VAL A 18 10.11 -8.38 -24.65
CA VAL A 18 11.00 -7.25 -24.36
C VAL A 18 10.28 -6.33 -23.35
N PRO A 19 10.89 -6.05 -22.18
CA PRO A 19 10.36 -5.05 -21.27
C PRO A 19 10.27 -3.67 -21.95
N ASN A 20 9.53 -2.73 -21.38
CA ASN A 20 9.45 -1.35 -21.89
C ASN A 20 9.50 -0.31 -20.76
N ASN A 21 10.04 -0.70 -19.61
CA ASN A 21 10.01 0.08 -18.37
C ASN A 21 11.17 1.08 -18.29
N THR A 22 12.32 0.75 -18.86
CA THR A 22 13.52 1.59 -18.81
C THR A 22 13.82 2.26 -20.15
N SER A 23 14.68 3.27 -20.13
CA SER A 23 15.17 3.90 -21.38
C SER A 23 15.92 2.89 -22.27
N GLU A 24 16.69 1.99 -21.66
CA GLU A 24 17.44 0.96 -22.38
C GLU A 24 16.51 -0.04 -23.06
N ASP A 25 15.48 -0.49 -22.37
CA ASP A 25 14.45 -1.37 -22.91
C ASP A 25 13.76 -0.78 -24.15
N ARG A 26 13.41 0.51 -24.07
CA ARG A 26 12.79 1.23 -25.19
C ARG A 26 13.74 1.39 -26.38
N GLN A 27 15.04 1.56 -26.13
CA GLN A 27 16.06 1.58 -27.20
C GLN A 27 16.19 0.21 -27.88
N ARG A 28 16.14 -0.89 -27.11
CA ARG A 28 16.14 -2.25 -27.67
C ARG A 28 14.91 -2.48 -28.55
N LEU A 29 13.72 -2.09 -28.09
CA LEU A 29 12.49 -2.16 -28.89
C LEU A 29 12.57 -1.34 -30.18
N LEU A 30 13.17 -0.14 -30.11
CA LEU A 30 13.42 0.67 -31.30
C LEU A 30 14.37 -0.04 -32.28
N ALA A 31 15.47 -0.62 -31.79
CA ALA A 31 16.40 -1.38 -32.62
C ALA A 31 15.71 -2.58 -33.29
N VAL A 32 14.82 -3.28 -32.56
CA VAL A 32 13.99 -4.36 -33.12
C VAL A 32 13.06 -3.83 -34.21
N ALA A 33 12.37 -2.72 -33.97
CA ALA A 33 11.48 -2.08 -34.95
C ALA A 33 12.21 -1.68 -36.24
N LEU A 34 13.46 -1.22 -36.11
CA LEU A 34 14.31 -0.80 -37.23
C LEU A 34 15.00 -1.96 -37.95
N SER A 35 15.05 -3.16 -37.35
CA SER A 35 15.77 -4.31 -37.91
C SER A 35 15.09 -4.93 -39.13
N CYS A 36 13.76 -5.02 -39.14
CA CYS A 36 13.01 -5.52 -40.30
C CYS A 36 11.56 -5.02 -40.32
N ARG A 37 10.97 -4.91 -41.53
CA ARG A 37 9.60 -4.42 -41.74
C ARG A 37 8.53 -5.27 -41.05
N ALA A 38 8.76 -6.58 -40.91
CA ALA A 38 7.80 -7.48 -40.26
C ALA A 38 7.72 -7.24 -38.74
N LEU A 39 8.80 -6.77 -38.12
CA LEU A 39 8.87 -6.47 -36.69
C LEU A 39 8.51 -5.02 -36.36
N LEU A 40 8.37 -4.15 -37.38
CA LEU A 40 8.10 -2.73 -37.18
C LEU A 40 6.81 -2.52 -36.38
N GLU A 41 5.68 -3.05 -36.86
CA GLU A 41 4.37 -2.84 -36.25
C GLU A 41 4.27 -3.45 -34.83
N PRO A 42 4.66 -4.73 -34.60
CA PRO A 42 4.61 -5.31 -33.26
C PRO A 42 5.57 -4.67 -32.25
N ALA A 43 6.75 -4.24 -32.71
CA ALA A 43 7.70 -3.54 -31.85
C ALA A 43 7.22 -2.13 -31.51
N LEU A 44 6.57 -1.43 -32.44
CA LEU A 44 5.94 -0.14 -32.18
C LEU A 44 4.75 -0.26 -31.23
N ASP A 45 3.90 -1.29 -31.37
CA ASP A 45 2.84 -1.59 -30.41
C ASP A 45 3.41 -1.71 -29.00
N ARG A 46 4.49 -2.48 -28.84
CA ARG A 46 5.12 -2.66 -27.54
C ARG A 46 5.82 -1.39 -27.02
N LEU A 47 6.48 -0.64 -27.90
CA LEU A 47 7.18 0.60 -27.55
C LEU A 47 6.21 1.70 -27.07
N TRP A 48 5.05 1.80 -27.70
CA TRP A 48 4.00 2.78 -27.38
C TRP A 48 2.97 2.29 -26.37
N TYR A 49 2.97 0.99 -26.05
CA TYR A 49 2.04 0.38 -25.09
C TYR A 49 1.88 1.17 -23.78
N LYS A 50 3.00 1.63 -23.20
CA LYS A 50 3.04 2.43 -21.97
C LYS A 50 3.63 3.82 -22.24
N MET A 51 2.85 4.86 -21.94
CA MET A 51 3.27 6.26 -21.97
C MET A 51 3.60 6.77 -20.57
N THR A 52 4.86 7.17 -20.35
CA THR A 52 5.34 7.69 -19.06
C THR A 52 5.70 9.17 -19.06
N SER A 53 5.61 9.83 -20.21
CA SER A 53 5.95 11.24 -20.38
C SER A 53 5.26 11.82 -21.61
N PHE A 54 4.92 13.10 -21.56
CA PHE A 54 4.40 13.85 -22.71
C PHE A 54 5.42 14.05 -23.83
N LYS A 55 6.71 13.77 -23.59
CA LYS A 55 7.74 13.78 -24.64
C LYS A 55 7.36 12.89 -25.83
N ALA A 56 6.70 11.76 -25.59
CA ALA A 56 6.26 10.87 -26.66
C ALA A 56 5.30 11.60 -27.62
N LEU A 57 4.25 12.24 -27.09
CA LEU A 57 3.33 13.07 -27.86
C LEU A 57 4.09 14.20 -28.58
N MET A 58 4.96 14.94 -27.88
CA MET A 58 5.73 16.04 -28.48
C MET A 58 6.55 15.62 -29.70
N THR A 59 7.24 14.48 -29.62
CA THR A 59 8.11 14.02 -30.71
C THR A 59 7.37 13.63 -31.98
N THR A 60 6.04 13.55 -31.94
CA THR A 60 5.19 13.29 -33.10
C THR A 60 4.64 14.55 -33.75
N LEU A 61 4.79 15.71 -33.08
CA LEU A 61 4.34 17.00 -33.57
C LEU A 61 5.40 17.65 -34.49
N PRO A 62 4.98 18.52 -35.43
CA PRO A 62 5.92 19.26 -36.28
C PRO A 62 6.91 20.13 -35.48
N ASN A 63 8.17 20.19 -35.92
CA ASN A 63 9.23 20.94 -35.21
C ASN A 63 9.01 22.46 -35.21
N ASP A 64 8.24 22.99 -36.16
CA ASP A 64 7.87 24.41 -36.26
C ASP A 64 6.68 24.77 -35.36
N LEU A 65 6.05 23.79 -34.70
CA LEU A 65 4.84 24.00 -33.90
C LEU A 65 5.15 24.41 -32.46
N TRP A 66 6.23 23.91 -31.88
CA TRP A 66 6.45 24.00 -30.43
C TRP A 66 7.85 24.50 -30.07
N SER A 67 7.93 25.20 -28.95
CA SER A 67 9.19 25.59 -28.31
C SER A 67 9.31 24.91 -26.95
N ARG A 68 10.54 24.68 -26.50
CA ARG A 68 10.82 24.15 -25.17
C ARG A 68 11.47 25.24 -24.35
N GLU A 69 10.71 25.80 -23.43
CA GLU A 69 11.21 26.77 -22.47
C GLU A 69 11.64 26.05 -21.20
N ILE A 70 12.76 26.50 -20.65
CA ILE A 70 13.29 25.97 -19.41
C ILE A 70 12.95 26.98 -18.32
N ILE A 71 12.03 26.61 -17.44
CA ILE A 71 11.73 27.42 -16.27
C ILE A 71 12.83 27.14 -15.23
N THR A 72 13.66 28.15 -14.98
CA THR A 72 14.65 28.13 -13.90
C THR A 72 14.05 28.86 -12.70
N PRO A 73 13.93 28.25 -11.51
CA PRO A 73 13.44 28.96 -10.34
C PRO A 73 14.43 30.08 -9.94
N PRO A 74 13.95 31.29 -9.59
CA PRO A 74 14.84 32.33 -9.10
C PRO A 74 15.49 31.89 -7.78
N GLY A 75 16.82 32.02 -7.70
CA GLY A 75 17.59 31.73 -6.47
C GLY A 75 18.03 30.27 -6.27
N THR A 76 17.87 29.37 -7.26
CA THR A 76 18.33 27.97 -7.14
C THR A 76 19.18 27.53 -8.33
N SER A 77 20.24 26.74 -8.08
CA SER A 77 21.13 26.14 -9.08
C SER A 77 20.72 24.72 -9.53
N ASN A 78 19.52 24.25 -9.16
CA ASN A 78 19.04 22.86 -9.38
C ASN A 78 17.71 22.82 -10.21
N PRO A 79 17.27 21.64 -10.69
CA PRO A 79 17.12 21.34 -12.12
C PRO A 79 15.94 22.03 -12.83
N LYS A 80 16.19 22.20 -14.12
CA LYS A 80 15.38 22.85 -15.17
C LYS A 80 14.13 22.03 -15.51
N PHE A 81 12.92 22.51 -15.19
CA PHE A 81 11.68 21.87 -15.64
C PHE A 81 11.26 22.42 -17.01
N PRO A 82 11.26 21.58 -18.04
CA PRO A 82 10.89 22.00 -19.38
C PRO A 82 9.37 22.13 -19.52
N VAL A 83 8.94 23.31 -19.96
CA VAL A 83 7.56 23.60 -20.35
C VAL A 83 7.51 23.84 -21.84
N VAL A 84 6.47 23.33 -22.48
CA VAL A 84 6.36 23.29 -23.94
C VAL A 84 5.22 24.21 -24.34
N GLY A 85 5.57 25.24 -25.12
CA GLY A 85 4.63 26.23 -25.66
C GLY A 85 4.44 26.09 -27.17
N LEU A 86 3.55 26.89 -27.73
CA LEU A 86 3.29 26.96 -29.17
C LEU A 86 4.08 28.10 -29.82
N LEU A 87 4.70 27.83 -30.96
CA LEU A 87 5.28 28.85 -31.85
C LEU A 87 4.25 29.41 -32.84
N ARG A 88 3.19 28.63 -33.11
CA ARG A 88 2.06 28.99 -33.98
C ARG A 88 0.79 28.26 -33.52
N PRO A 89 -0.42 28.72 -33.94
CA PRO A 89 -1.65 28.00 -33.68
C PRO A 89 -1.60 26.55 -34.20
N MET A 90 -2.06 25.61 -33.36
CA MET A 90 -2.12 24.18 -33.70
C MET A 90 -3.30 23.90 -34.63
N LYS A 91 -3.09 23.05 -35.63
CA LYS A 91 -4.09 22.63 -36.62
C LYS A 91 -4.38 21.14 -36.50
N ASN A 92 -5.54 20.69 -36.99
CA ASN A 92 -5.90 19.26 -37.01
C ASN A 92 -4.85 18.39 -37.73
N THR A 93 -4.22 18.91 -38.78
CA THR A 93 -3.16 18.23 -39.53
C THR A 93 -1.92 17.95 -38.67
N ASP A 94 -1.64 18.79 -37.67
CA ASP A 94 -0.48 18.62 -36.78
C ASP A 94 -0.65 17.41 -35.85
N LEU A 95 -1.89 17.09 -35.45
CA LEU A 95 -2.21 15.95 -34.57
C LEU A 95 -2.53 14.66 -35.32
N THR A 96 -2.74 14.73 -36.63
CA THR A 96 -3.25 13.60 -37.43
C THR A 96 -2.37 12.37 -37.29
N ARG A 97 -1.04 12.52 -37.37
CA ARG A 97 -0.09 11.41 -37.23
C ARG A 97 -0.17 10.76 -35.84
N TYR A 98 -0.23 11.57 -34.79
CA TYR A 98 -0.36 11.07 -33.42
C TYR A 98 -1.66 10.29 -33.24
N LEU A 99 -2.79 10.92 -33.56
CA LEU A 99 -4.12 10.35 -33.30
C LEU A 99 -4.41 9.10 -34.13
N SER A 100 -3.96 9.05 -35.39
CA SER A 100 -4.24 7.91 -36.28
C SER A 100 -3.29 6.73 -36.08
N TYR A 101 -2.02 6.97 -35.73
CA TYR A 101 -0.99 5.93 -35.77
C TYR A 101 -0.41 5.54 -34.41
N TYR A 102 -0.25 6.50 -33.48
CA TYR A 102 0.42 6.26 -32.20
C TYR A 102 -0.56 6.15 -31.03
N ALA A 103 -1.54 7.04 -30.95
CA ALA A 103 -2.54 7.07 -29.87
C ALA A 103 -3.27 5.72 -29.66
N PRO A 104 -3.68 4.97 -30.71
CA PRO A 104 -4.35 3.69 -30.53
C PRO A 104 -3.50 2.59 -29.88
N ARG A 105 -2.16 2.74 -29.87
CA ARG A 105 -1.23 1.75 -29.30
C ARG A 105 -1.02 1.95 -27.80
N ILE A 106 -1.46 3.08 -27.25
CA ILE A 106 -1.26 3.41 -25.85
C ILE A 106 -2.38 2.74 -25.03
N HIS A 107 -1.98 1.78 -24.20
CA HIS A 107 -2.87 1.03 -23.31
C HIS A 107 -2.68 1.42 -21.84
N GLU A 108 -1.51 1.92 -21.48
CA GLU A 108 -1.17 2.34 -20.12
C GLU A 108 -0.57 3.73 -20.09
N ILE A 109 -1.03 4.55 -19.16
CA ILE A 109 -0.50 5.87 -18.88
C ILE A 109 -0.08 5.88 -17.41
N ASP A 110 1.15 6.32 -17.18
CA ASP A 110 1.75 6.36 -15.87
C ASP A 110 2.69 7.57 -15.78
N LEU A 111 2.14 8.69 -15.36
CA LEU A 111 2.83 9.99 -15.33
C LEU A 111 3.51 10.28 -13.98
N GLU A 112 3.81 9.25 -13.18
CA GLU A 112 4.41 9.40 -11.84
C GLU A 112 5.72 10.21 -11.81
N ASP A 113 6.49 10.24 -12.90
CA ASP A 113 7.74 11.00 -13.03
C ASP A 113 7.69 11.95 -14.23
N LEU A 114 6.80 12.94 -14.14
CA LEU A 114 6.66 13.98 -15.17
C LEU A 114 7.96 14.76 -15.31
N SER A 115 8.62 14.52 -16.44
CA SER A 115 9.85 15.21 -16.84
C SER A 115 9.60 16.48 -17.67
N THR A 116 8.36 16.67 -18.18
CA THR A 116 7.94 17.77 -19.07
C THR A 116 6.45 18.03 -18.89
N THR A 117 6.00 19.29 -19.04
CA THR A 117 4.56 19.62 -19.18
C THR A 117 4.32 20.58 -20.35
N PHE A 118 3.06 20.78 -20.69
CA PHE A 118 2.60 21.75 -21.68
C PHE A 118 2.14 23.05 -21.03
N THR A 119 2.23 24.17 -21.75
CA THR A 119 1.53 25.41 -21.37
C THR A 119 0.02 25.21 -21.43
N LEU A 120 -0.73 26.07 -20.75
CA LEU A 120 -2.19 26.08 -20.81
C LEU A 120 -2.70 26.19 -22.26
N GLU A 121 -2.05 27.00 -23.09
CA GLU A 121 -2.42 27.19 -24.50
C GLU A 121 -2.34 25.89 -25.29
N VAL A 122 -1.28 25.09 -25.09
CA VAL A 122 -1.15 23.78 -25.73
C VAL A 122 -2.26 22.84 -25.26
N TRP A 123 -2.56 22.83 -23.95
CA TRP A 123 -3.64 21.99 -23.42
C TRP A 123 -5.02 22.35 -23.99
N GLN A 124 -5.33 23.64 -24.05
CA GLN A 124 -6.57 24.15 -24.66
C GLN A 124 -6.64 23.80 -26.15
N ALA A 125 -5.54 23.95 -26.89
CA ALA A 125 -5.47 23.57 -28.30
C ALA A 125 -5.72 22.06 -28.49
N LEU A 126 -5.09 21.20 -27.68
CA LEU A 126 -5.32 19.76 -27.71
C LEU A 126 -6.80 19.42 -27.43
N GLN A 127 -7.40 20.04 -26.43
CA GLN A 127 -8.81 19.82 -26.09
C GLN A 127 -9.76 20.27 -27.20
N ALA A 128 -9.50 21.44 -27.81
CA ALA A 128 -10.33 21.95 -28.90
C ALA A 128 -10.23 21.08 -30.15
N LEU A 129 -9.01 20.67 -30.55
CA LEU A 129 -8.79 19.86 -31.75
C LEU A 129 -9.28 18.41 -31.59
N THR A 130 -9.41 17.93 -30.34
CA THR A 130 -10.01 16.62 -30.04
C THR A 130 -11.52 16.68 -29.85
N ASN A 131 -12.16 17.82 -30.11
CA ASN A 131 -13.59 18.05 -29.91
C ASN A 131 -14.06 17.66 -28.49
N TRP A 132 -13.24 17.94 -27.47
CA TRP A 132 -13.55 17.62 -26.06
C TRP A 132 -13.86 16.14 -25.82
N LYS A 133 -13.47 15.23 -26.72
CA LYS A 133 -13.80 13.81 -26.63
C LYS A 133 -12.95 13.14 -25.54
N PRO A 134 -13.57 12.51 -24.52
CA PRO A 134 -12.84 11.76 -23.51
C PRO A 134 -12.01 10.63 -24.11
N GLY A 135 -10.77 10.49 -23.65
CA GLY A 135 -9.83 9.49 -24.14
C GLY A 135 -9.33 9.71 -25.57
N ALA A 136 -9.58 10.85 -26.20
CA ALA A 136 -9.16 11.11 -27.59
C ALA A 136 -7.66 10.97 -27.81
N LEU A 137 -6.83 11.34 -26.83
CA LEU A 137 -5.37 11.24 -26.93
C LEU A 137 -4.86 9.82 -26.71
N THR A 138 -5.67 8.93 -26.13
CA THR A 138 -5.34 7.53 -25.85
C THR A 138 -6.59 6.65 -25.90
N PRO A 139 -7.15 6.44 -27.11
CA PRO A 139 -8.47 5.82 -27.28
C PRO A 139 -8.53 4.34 -26.87
N SER A 140 -7.39 3.70 -26.62
CA SER A 140 -7.29 2.29 -26.20
C SER A 140 -6.70 2.12 -24.79
N ALA A 141 -6.58 3.22 -24.03
CA ALA A 141 -6.07 3.17 -22.66
C ALA A 141 -6.99 2.36 -21.76
N ARG A 142 -6.40 1.35 -21.09
CA ARG A 142 -7.07 0.53 -20.07
C ARG A 142 -6.69 0.95 -18.67
N LYS A 143 -5.46 1.45 -18.48
CA LYS A 143 -4.94 1.93 -17.20
C LYS A 143 -4.45 3.35 -17.33
N VAL A 144 -4.99 4.24 -16.51
CA VAL A 144 -4.60 5.66 -16.48
C VAL A 144 -4.22 6.04 -15.06
N ALA A 145 -2.93 6.29 -14.85
CA ALA A 145 -2.39 6.89 -13.63
C ALA A 145 -2.06 8.36 -13.90
N TRP A 146 -2.89 9.23 -13.36
CA TRP A 146 -2.76 10.68 -13.42
C TRP A 146 -2.18 11.21 -12.10
N VAL A 147 -0.89 10.95 -11.91
CA VAL A 147 -0.14 11.30 -10.71
C VAL A 147 0.66 12.57 -11.00
N LEU A 148 0.08 13.73 -10.70
CA LEU A 148 0.76 15.03 -10.88
C LEU A 148 1.41 15.54 -9.58
N ALA A 149 1.75 14.63 -8.66
CA ALA A 149 2.36 14.95 -7.36
C ALA A 149 3.85 14.58 -7.34
N PRO A 150 4.77 15.48 -6.96
CA PRO A 150 6.20 15.18 -6.98
C PRO A 150 6.61 14.27 -5.82
N ARG A 151 7.33 13.18 -6.10
CA ARG A 151 8.01 12.37 -5.05
C ARG A 151 9.07 13.14 -4.25
N LYS A 152 9.48 14.32 -4.72
CA LYS A 152 10.46 15.21 -4.04
C LYS A 152 9.84 16.59 -3.85
N ALA A 153 9.32 16.84 -2.66
CA ALA A 153 8.64 18.08 -2.24
C ALA A 153 9.47 19.37 -2.45
N THR A 154 10.78 19.26 -2.67
CA THR A 154 11.71 20.39 -2.78
C THR A 154 11.81 21.04 -4.16
N ILE A 155 11.30 20.42 -5.25
CA ILE A 155 11.70 20.86 -6.59
C ILE A 155 10.88 22.05 -7.13
N PHE A 156 9.62 22.30 -6.70
CA PHE A 156 8.70 23.06 -7.57
C PHE A 156 7.67 23.99 -6.91
N LYS A 157 8.07 25.02 -6.15
CA LYS A 157 7.11 26.08 -5.72
C LYS A 157 6.54 26.92 -6.88
N ARG A 158 7.22 27.04 -8.04
CA ARG A 158 6.74 27.82 -9.21
C ARG A 158 6.31 27.02 -10.45
N SER A 159 6.88 25.84 -10.75
CA SER A 159 6.34 24.99 -11.83
C SER A 159 5.07 24.22 -11.43
N ARG A 160 4.70 24.28 -10.14
CA ARG A 160 3.40 23.82 -9.62
C ARG A 160 2.24 24.38 -10.44
N GLN A 161 2.31 25.62 -10.91
CA GLN A 161 1.20 26.22 -11.66
C GLN A 161 0.95 25.54 -13.01
N ALA A 162 1.97 25.29 -13.82
CA ALA A 162 1.82 24.63 -15.11
C ALA A 162 1.38 23.16 -14.98
N VAL A 163 1.84 22.47 -13.92
CA VAL A 163 1.40 21.10 -13.61
C VAL A 163 -0.04 21.08 -13.10
N VAL A 164 -0.42 22.03 -12.24
CA VAL A 164 -1.80 22.19 -11.77
C VAL A 164 -2.74 22.50 -12.92
N GLN A 165 -2.33 23.35 -13.86
CA GLN A 165 -3.09 23.67 -15.08
C GLN A 165 -3.27 22.47 -16.01
N ALA A 166 -2.41 21.46 -15.96
CA ALA A 166 -2.57 20.25 -16.76
C ALA A 166 -3.69 19.34 -16.23
N PHE A 167 -4.07 19.48 -14.95
CA PHE A 167 -4.96 18.54 -14.28
C PHE A 167 -6.33 18.39 -14.95
N PRO A 168 -7.06 19.46 -15.36
CA PRO A 168 -8.35 19.33 -16.05
C PRO A 168 -8.30 18.47 -17.32
N TYR A 169 -7.14 18.34 -17.94
CA TYR A 169 -6.96 17.69 -19.24
C TYR A 169 -6.75 16.18 -19.14
N PHE A 170 -6.77 15.59 -17.93
CA PHE A 170 -6.69 14.14 -17.74
C PHE A 170 -7.82 13.40 -18.48
N VAL A 171 -8.98 14.04 -18.64
CA VAL A 171 -10.15 13.50 -19.35
C VAL A 171 -9.82 13.19 -20.82
N LEU A 172 -8.86 13.89 -21.43
CA LEU A 172 -8.39 13.59 -22.80
C LEU A 172 -7.72 12.21 -22.91
N PHE A 173 -7.35 11.62 -21.78
CA PHE A 173 -6.68 10.33 -21.67
C PHE A 173 -7.58 9.22 -21.11
N VAL A 174 -8.67 9.60 -20.43
CA VAL A 174 -9.65 8.65 -19.86
C VAL A 174 -10.80 8.48 -20.84
N GLY A 175 -10.86 7.33 -21.51
CA GLY A 175 -11.93 6.97 -22.45
C GLY A 175 -12.84 5.87 -21.92
N SER A 176 -13.76 5.41 -22.77
CA SER A 176 -14.63 4.26 -22.47
C SER A 176 -13.92 2.92 -22.20
N PRO A 177 -12.72 2.60 -22.74
CA PRO A 177 -12.06 1.32 -22.43
C PRO A 177 -11.26 1.34 -21.12
N THR A 178 -11.20 2.48 -20.42
CA THR A 178 -10.46 2.59 -19.17
C THR A 178 -11.11 1.69 -18.12
N LYS A 179 -10.31 0.79 -17.57
CA LYS A 179 -10.68 -0.15 -16.50
C LYS A 179 -10.04 0.20 -15.16
N SER A 180 -8.87 0.84 -15.18
CA SER A 180 -8.13 1.23 -13.98
C SER A 180 -7.79 2.71 -14.05
N LEU A 181 -8.21 3.47 -13.04
CA LEU A 181 -7.96 4.90 -12.93
C LEU A 181 -7.37 5.21 -11.56
N HIS A 182 -6.17 5.79 -11.56
CA HIS A 182 -5.51 6.30 -10.37
C HIS A 182 -5.30 7.80 -10.51
N ILE A 183 -5.79 8.58 -9.55
CA ILE A 183 -5.68 10.04 -9.51
C ILE A 183 -5.01 10.42 -8.20
N THR A 184 -3.98 11.26 -8.29
CA THR A 184 -3.38 11.92 -7.12
C THR A 184 -3.64 13.40 -7.22
N LEU A 185 -4.33 13.95 -6.22
CA LEU A 185 -4.62 15.38 -6.10
C LEU A 185 -3.95 15.97 -4.86
N ASP A 186 -3.86 17.28 -4.82
CA ASP A 186 -3.58 18.09 -3.65
C ASP A 186 -4.86 18.88 -3.36
N SER A 187 -5.57 18.52 -2.32
CA SER A 187 -6.85 19.16 -1.97
C SER A 187 -6.73 20.64 -1.59
N GLY A 188 -5.52 21.11 -1.27
CA GLY A 188 -5.21 22.53 -1.16
C GLY A 188 -5.24 23.28 -2.51
N VAL A 189 -5.42 22.59 -3.63
CA VAL A 189 -5.49 23.16 -4.98
C VAL A 189 -6.91 23.00 -5.56
N PRO A 190 -7.75 24.05 -5.51
CA PRO A 190 -9.14 23.98 -5.96
C PRO A 190 -9.31 23.51 -7.41
N LEU A 191 -8.38 23.85 -8.32
CA LEU A 191 -8.46 23.44 -9.72
C LEU A 191 -8.39 21.92 -9.90
N GLN A 192 -7.56 21.22 -9.14
CA GLN A 192 -7.43 19.76 -9.25
C GLN A 192 -8.71 19.08 -8.73
N PHE A 193 -9.20 19.53 -7.58
CA PHE A 193 -10.42 19.01 -6.99
C PHE A 193 -11.65 19.24 -7.88
N THR A 194 -11.86 20.47 -8.35
CA THR A 194 -12.97 20.82 -9.26
C THR A 194 -12.89 20.07 -10.58
N SER A 195 -11.69 19.82 -11.10
CA SER A 195 -11.50 19.01 -12.31
C SER A 195 -11.87 17.55 -12.11
N ALA A 196 -11.47 16.95 -10.98
CA ALA A 196 -11.85 15.59 -10.64
C ALA A 196 -13.38 15.47 -10.50
N ARG A 197 -14.02 16.45 -9.84
CA ARG A 197 -15.47 16.50 -9.64
C ARG A 197 -16.27 16.75 -10.93
N SER A 198 -15.75 17.60 -11.81
CA SER A 198 -16.40 17.97 -13.07
C SER A 198 -16.16 16.98 -14.18
N ALA A 199 -15.27 16.00 -14.01
CA ALA A 199 -15.02 14.94 -14.98
C ALA A 199 -16.34 14.21 -15.29
N PRO A 200 -16.99 14.50 -16.44
CA PRO A 200 -18.30 13.97 -16.73
C PRO A 200 -18.16 12.48 -17.01
N ASN A 201 -18.86 11.66 -16.22
CA ASN A 201 -19.02 10.22 -16.42
C ASN A 201 -17.68 9.48 -16.56
N LEU A 202 -17.01 9.24 -15.43
CA LEU A 202 -16.05 8.14 -15.37
C LEU A 202 -16.71 6.86 -15.94
N PRO A 203 -15.97 6.08 -16.72
CA PRO A 203 -16.56 5.00 -17.49
C PRO A 203 -17.18 3.94 -16.58
N HIS A 204 -18.40 3.49 -16.89
CA HIS A 204 -19.09 2.41 -16.17
C HIS A 204 -18.33 1.06 -16.21
N SER A 205 -17.32 0.95 -17.09
CA SER A 205 -16.41 -0.20 -17.19
C SER A 205 -15.27 -0.20 -16.17
N LEU A 206 -15.24 0.78 -15.27
CA LEU A 206 -14.16 0.91 -14.30
C LEU A 206 -14.19 -0.27 -13.30
N GLU A 207 -13.10 -1.03 -13.27
CA GLU A 207 -12.89 -2.16 -12.36
C GLU A 207 -12.00 -1.75 -11.18
N GLU A 208 -11.13 -0.77 -11.35
CA GLU A 208 -10.23 -0.27 -10.32
C GLU A 208 -10.24 1.26 -10.27
N PHE A 209 -10.48 1.82 -9.08
CA PHE A 209 -10.39 3.25 -8.83
C PHE A 209 -9.48 3.52 -7.65
N SER A 210 -8.60 4.49 -7.80
CA SER A 210 -7.77 4.98 -6.72
C SER A 210 -7.69 6.50 -6.70
N LEU A 211 -7.99 7.09 -5.55
CA LEU A 211 -7.92 8.52 -5.31
C LEU A 211 -7.05 8.79 -4.09
N GLN A 212 -5.92 9.44 -4.30
CA GLN A 212 -5.01 9.83 -3.23
C GLN A 212 -4.97 11.35 -3.10
N ASP A 213 -4.99 11.84 -1.86
CA ASP A 213 -4.74 13.24 -1.53
C ASP A 213 -3.34 13.39 -0.93
N THR A 214 -2.60 14.36 -1.46
CA THR A 214 -1.24 14.72 -1.03
C THR A 214 -1.19 16.09 -0.36
N GLY A 215 -2.34 16.76 -0.21
CA GLY A 215 -2.46 18.02 0.47
C GLY A 215 -2.07 17.91 1.96
N ALA A 216 -1.40 18.95 2.47
CA ALA A 216 -1.06 19.06 3.88
C ALA A 216 -2.29 19.30 4.77
N TYR A 217 -3.37 19.81 4.19
CA TYR A 217 -4.66 20.05 4.83
C TYR A 217 -5.66 19.11 4.19
N ARG A 218 -6.02 18.03 4.90
CA ARG A 218 -7.10 17.13 4.45
C ARG A 218 -8.41 17.93 4.46
N THR A 219 -9.07 18.06 3.32
CA THR A 219 -10.34 18.80 3.22
C THR A 219 -11.52 17.83 3.10
N THR A 220 -12.66 18.20 3.70
CA THR A 220 -13.92 17.42 3.67
C THR A 220 -14.49 17.22 2.27
N HIS A 221 -14.02 17.99 1.28
CA HIS A 221 -14.54 17.97 -0.09
C HIS A 221 -14.34 16.62 -0.81
N ILE A 222 -13.34 15.83 -0.45
CA ILE A 222 -13.10 14.50 -1.05
C ILE A 222 -14.22 13.51 -0.68
N HIS A 223 -14.78 13.66 0.53
CA HIS A 223 -15.83 12.81 1.06
C HIS A 223 -17.10 12.94 0.20
N ASP A 224 -17.48 14.18 -0.14
CA ASP A 224 -18.60 14.49 -1.04
C ASP A 224 -18.41 13.92 -2.45
N TYR A 225 -17.18 13.92 -2.97
CA TYR A 225 -16.89 13.41 -4.30
C TYR A 225 -17.08 11.89 -4.38
N ILE A 226 -16.52 11.14 -3.43
CA ILE A 226 -16.69 9.67 -3.38
C ILE A 226 -18.17 9.33 -3.22
N TYR A 227 -18.88 10.03 -2.33
CA TYR A 227 -20.32 9.86 -2.17
C TYR A 227 -21.07 10.05 -3.51
N GLN A 228 -20.78 11.09 -4.28
CA GLN A 228 -21.48 11.39 -5.53
C GLN A 228 -21.18 10.41 -6.67
N VAL A 229 -19.93 9.90 -6.74
CA VAL A 229 -19.48 9.09 -7.88
C VAL A 229 -19.65 7.58 -7.64
N ALA A 230 -19.59 7.13 -6.38
CA ALA A 230 -19.70 5.72 -6.02
C ALA A 230 -21.00 5.06 -6.51
N PHE A 231 -22.09 5.82 -6.66
CA PHE A 231 -23.38 5.34 -7.17
C PHE A 231 -23.36 4.74 -8.59
N ARG A 232 -22.28 4.89 -9.35
CA ARG A 232 -22.26 4.58 -10.80
C ARG A 232 -21.34 3.42 -11.19
N TRP A 233 -20.69 2.78 -10.22
CA TRP A 233 -19.64 1.80 -10.49
C TRP A 233 -20.05 0.36 -10.15
N ASP A 234 -20.97 -0.20 -10.93
CA ASP A 234 -21.47 -1.57 -10.74
C ASP A 234 -20.39 -2.66 -10.89
N ASN A 235 -19.33 -2.36 -11.67
CA ASN A 235 -18.24 -3.27 -11.98
C ASN A 235 -16.98 -3.07 -11.12
N LEU A 236 -17.03 -2.17 -10.13
CA LEU A 236 -15.84 -1.85 -9.34
C LEU A 236 -15.42 -3.04 -8.47
N LYS A 237 -14.17 -3.47 -8.64
CA LYS A 237 -13.54 -4.54 -7.87
C LYS A 237 -12.55 -4.01 -6.84
N VAL A 238 -11.84 -2.93 -7.16
CA VAL A 238 -10.81 -2.37 -6.29
C VAL A 238 -11.07 -0.89 -6.08
N LEU A 239 -11.20 -0.49 -4.81
CA LEU A 239 -11.30 0.91 -4.39
C LEU A 239 -10.16 1.24 -3.42
N LYS A 240 -9.38 2.27 -3.73
CA LYS A 240 -8.33 2.80 -2.83
C LYS A 240 -8.48 4.30 -2.66
N VAL A 241 -8.78 4.75 -1.47
CA VAL A 241 -9.18 6.15 -1.23
C VAL A 241 -8.42 6.73 -0.06
N GLY A 242 -8.12 8.02 -0.16
CA GLY A 242 -7.49 8.81 0.91
C GLY A 242 -8.33 8.78 2.18
N SER A 243 -9.50 9.42 2.15
CA SER A 243 -10.49 9.42 3.23
C SER A 243 -11.90 9.24 2.66
N VAL A 244 -12.83 8.76 3.49
CA VAL A 244 -14.23 8.48 3.14
C VAL A 244 -15.14 8.98 4.24
N GLY A 245 -16.17 9.73 3.87
CA GLY A 245 -17.17 10.20 4.83
C GLY A 245 -18.11 9.09 5.24
N HIS A 246 -18.68 9.18 6.44
CA HIS A 246 -19.55 8.12 6.98
C HIS A 246 -20.75 7.81 6.10
N ALA A 247 -21.32 8.85 5.48
CA ALA A 247 -22.44 8.72 4.57
C ALA A 247 -22.14 7.85 3.33
N ALA A 248 -20.87 7.73 2.94
CA ALA A 248 -20.46 6.91 1.80
C ALA A 248 -20.33 5.42 2.15
N TYR A 249 -20.17 5.04 3.42
CA TYR A 249 -19.99 3.62 3.80
C TYR A 249 -21.18 2.75 3.42
N LYS A 250 -22.41 3.24 3.62
CA LYS A 250 -23.62 2.53 3.23
C LYS A 250 -23.70 2.30 1.71
N HIS A 251 -23.13 3.19 0.91
CA HIS A 251 -23.09 3.02 -0.54
C HIS A 251 -22.00 2.05 -0.96
N LEU A 252 -20.81 2.15 -0.34
CA LEU A 252 -19.71 1.22 -0.58
C LEU A 252 -20.10 -0.22 -0.22
N SER A 253 -20.90 -0.41 0.83
CA SER A 253 -21.36 -1.74 1.24
C SER A 253 -22.33 -2.37 0.23
N LEU A 254 -22.99 -1.58 -0.61
CA LEU A 254 -23.92 -2.07 -1.63
C LEU A 254 -23.23 -2.45 -2.95
N LEU A 255 -21.92 -2.16 -3.10
CA LEU A 255 -21.20 -2.45 -4.34
C LEU A 255 -21.05 -3.97 -4.54
N PRO A 256 -21.65 -4.56 -5.59
CA PRO A 256 -21.77 -6.01 -5.71
C PRO A 256 -20.44 -6.70 -6.02
N CYS A 257 -19.55 -6.02 -6.74
CA CYS A 257 -18.29 -6.57 -7.23
C CYS A 257 -17.07 -6.18 -6.38
N LEU A 258 -17.24 -5.37 -5.34
CA LEU A 258 -16.12 -4.81 -4.58
C LEU A 258 -15.38 -5.91 -3.82
N PHE A 259 -14.20 -6.25 -4.32
CA PHE A 259 -13.33 -7.31 -3.82
C PHE A 259 -12.27 -6.78 -2.86
N SER A 260 -11.72 -5.59 -3.13
CA SER A 260 -10.66 -4.97 -2.33
C SER A 260 -11.01 -3.53 -1.99
N LEU A 261 -11.05 -3.21 -0.70
CA LEU A 261 -11.24 -1.87 -0.18
C LEU A 261 -10.00 -1.43 0.60
N THR A 262 -9.45 -0.27 0.24
CA THR A 262 -8.37 0.40 0.97
C THR A 262 -8.76 1.81 1.33
N ILE A 263 -8.74 2.14 2.62
CA ILE A 263 -8.98 3.49 3.14
C ILE A 263 -7.72 3.92 3.87
N HIS A 264 -7.08 5.00 3.42
CA HIS A 264 -5.82 5.49 4.00
C HIS A 264 -5.99 6.40 5.23
N ASP A 265 -7.22 6.82 5.49
CA ASP A 265 -7.60 7.64 6.62
C ASP A 265 -9.08 7.43 6.90
N LEU A 266 -9.39 6.75 7.99
CA LEU A 266 -10.76 6.55 8.48
C LEU A 266 -11.21 7.70 9.39
N SER A 267 -10.44 8.80 9.51
CA SER A 267 -10.87 9.94 10.31
C SER A 267 -12.27 10.37 9.87
N GLY A 268 -13.20 10.29 10.82
CA GLY A 268 -14.57 10.67 10.59
C GLY A 268 -14.67 12.11 10.10
N ASP A 269 -15.80 12.47 9.50
CA ASP A 269 -16.18 13.86 9.18
C ASP A 269 -16.36 14.71 10.45
N TRP A 270 -15.34 14.80 11.29
CA TRP A 270 -15.33 15.61 12.48
C TRP A 270 -14.58 16.89 12.10
N PRO A 271 -15.27 18.03 11.91
CA PRO A 271 -14.58 19.30 11.84
C PRO A 271 -13.80 19.47 13.14
N HIS A 272 -12.48 19.28 13.07
CA HIS A 272 -11.54 19.32 14.19
C HIS A 272 -11.49 20.68 14.93
N HIS A 273 -12.37 21.62 14.58
CA HIS A 273 -12.42 22.96 15.16
C HIS A 273 -13.64 23.23 16.07
N ASP A 274 -14.73 22.43 16.01
CA ASP A 274 -15.95 22.73 16.78
C ASP A 274 -16.23 21.79 17.96
N TYR A 275 -15.40 20.76 18.20
CA TYR A 275 -15.68 19.73 19.21
C TYR A 275 -14.54 19.46 20.20
N GLN A 276 -13.66 20.45 20.45
CA GLN A 276 -12.84 20.43 21.66
C GLN A 276 -13.74 20.65 22.88
N GLY A 277 -14.36 19.59 23.39
CA GLY A 277 -15.17 19.65 24.61
C GLY A 277 -16.32 18.66 24.75
N LEU A 278 -16.66 17.85 23.72
CA LEU A 278 -17.68 16.82 23.86
C LEU A 278 -17.07 15.52 24.41
N SER A 279 -17.79 14.90 25.34
CA SER A 279 -17.44 13.60 25.91
C SER A 279 -17.68 12.46 24.90
N ASP A 280 -16.96 11.34 24.99
CA ASP A 280 -17.10 10.22 24.06
C ASP A 280 -18.53 9.64 23.97
N SER A 281 -19.38 9.91 24.98
CA SER A 281 -20.79 9.55 25.01
C SER A 281 -21.70 10.42 24.12
N GLU A 282 -21.20 11.58 23.66
CA GLU A 282 -21.92 12.51 22.78
C GLU A 282 -21.56 12.30 21.30
N ARG A 283 -20.64 11.37 21.00
CA ARG A 283 -20.43 10.91 19.62
C ARG A 283 -21.71 10.21 19.15
N PRO A 284 -22.38 10.71 18.12
CA PRO A 284 -23.59 10.10 17.61
C PRO A 284 -23.25 8.73 17.04
N LYS A 285 -23.86 7.70 17.63
CA LYS A 285 -23.85 6.31 17.15
C LYS A 285 -24.64 6.26 15.83
N TYR A 286 -24.06 6.78 14.74
CA TYR A 286 -24.74 6.94 13.44
C TYR A 286 -24.75 5.69 12.56
N LEU A 287 -24.38 4.53 13.11
CA LEU A 287 -24.31 3.30 12.35
C LEU A 287 -25.52 2.42 12.68
N ASP A 288 -26.64 2.76 12.05
CA ASP A 288 -27.84 1.91 12.05
C ASP A 288 -27.52 0.51 11.50
N SER A 289 -28.00 -0.51 12.23
CA SER A 289 -28.17 -1.93 11.92
C SER A 289 -27.45 -2.50 10.68
N ILE A 290 -26.60 -3.51 10.94
CA ILE A 290 -26.04 -4.47 9.97
C ILE A 290 -27.09 -4.79 8.88
N SER A 291 -26.85 -4.32 7.66
CA SER A 291 -27.67 -4.75 6.52
C SER A 291 -27.21 -6.15 6.09
N PRO A 292 -28.07 -7.19 6.17
CA PRO A 292 -27.73 -8.52 5.68
C PRO A 292 -27.48 -8.44 4.17
N GLY A 293 -26.22 -8.49 3.76
CA GLY A 293 -25.81 -8.29 2.37
C GLY A 293 -24.79 -7.17 2.14
N SER A 294 -24.37 -6.44 3.19
CA SER A 294 -23.25 -5.50 3.10
C SER A 294 -21.96 -6.20 2.66
N PHE A 295 -21.25 -5.60 1.71
CA PHE A 295 -19.96 -6.05 1.17
C PHE A 295 -19.96 -7.51 0.67
N PRO A 296 -20.81 -7.86 -0.32
CA PRO A 296 -21.07 -9.25 -0.69
C PRO A 296 -19.86 -9.99 -1.29
N SER A 297 -18.94 -9.25 -1.92
CA SER A 297 -17.75 -9.79 -2.59
C SER A 297 -16.43 -9.40 -1.93
N LEU A 298 -16.47 -8.72 -0.77
CA LEU A 298 -15.26 -8.17 -0.16
C LEU A 298 -14.38 -9.28 0.44
N GLU A 299 -13.14 -9.34 -0.03
CA GLU A 299 -12.15 -10.34 0.37
C GLU A 299 -10.90 -9.69 1.01
N VAL A 300 -10.57 -8.47 0.60
CA VAL A 300 -9.41 -7.71 1.11
C VAL A 300 -9.85 -6.38 1.69
N LEU A 301 -9.62 -6.19 2.98
CA LEU A 301 -9.86 -4.94 3.69
C LEU A 301 -8.54 -4.40 4.26
N SER A 302 -8.21 -3.16 3.92
CA SER A 302 -7.04 -2.45 4.44
C SER A 302 -7.42 -1.04 4.88
N ILE A 303 -7.36 -0.77 6.17
CA ILE A 303 -7.75 0.51 6.76
C ILE A 303 -6.55 1.13 7.46
N SER A 304 -6.40 2.44 7.34
CA SER A 304 -5.58 3.26 8.21
C SER A 304 -6.52 4.15 9.01
N SER A 305 -6.48 4.05 10.34
CA SER A 305 -7.43 4.70 11.24
C SER A 305 -6.69 5.57 12.26
N PRO A 306 -7.23 6.74 12.64
CA PRO A 306 -6.64 7.55 13.71
C PRO A 306 -6.69 6.87 15.07
N ASP A 307 -7.78 6.16 15.35
CA ASP A 307 -8.04 5.45 16.60
C ASP A 307 -8.62 4.05 16.33
N VAL A 308 -8.56 3.17 17.32
CA VAL A 308 -9.07 1.80 17.20
C VAL A 308 -10.60 1.77 17.21
N SER A 309 -11.27 2.69 17.91
CA SER A 309 -12.72 2.75 18.02
C SER A 309 -13.40 2.95 16.66
N SER A 310 -12.87 3.84 15.83
CA SER A 310 -13.33 4.06 14.46
C SER A 310 -13.18 2.81 13.60
N PHE A 311 -12.09 2.05 13.79
CA PHE A 311 -11.90 0.76 13.12
C PHE A 311 -12.91 -0.29 13.62
N THR A 312 -13.16 -0.36 14.93
CA THR A 312 -14.18 -1.21 15.55
C THR A 312 -15.57 -0.91 15.00
N ASP A 313 -15.94 0.36 14.89
CA ASP A 313 -17.21 0.82 14.31
C ASP A 313 -17.36 0.38 12.85
N PHE A 314 -16.26 0.43 12.06
CA PHE A 314 -16.26 -0.10 10.70
C PHE A 314 -16.44 -1.62 10.67
N LEU A 315 -15.77 -2.37 11.56
CA LEU A 315 -15.91 -3.83 11.63
C LEU A 315 -17.36 -4.26 11.89
N GLN A 316 -18.09 -3.49 12.71
CA GLN A 316 -19.51 -3.74 12.98
C GLN A 316 -20.39 -3.67 11.73
N GLN A 317 -19.93 -3.05 10.64
CA GLN A 317 -20.63 -3.03 9.35
C GLN A 317 -20.49 -4.32 8.54
N LEU A 318 -19.54 -5.18 8.89
CA LEU A 318 -19.33 -6.44 8.19
C LEU A 318 -20.31 -7.50 8.71
N PRO A 319 -21.02 -8.20 7.82
CA PRO A 319 -21.81 -9.35 8.25
C PRO A 319 -20.88 -10.47 8.72
N PRO A 320 -21.21 -11.23 9.79
CA PRO A 320 -20.37 -12.32 10.30
C PRO A 320 -20.00 -13.40 9.25
N GLY A 321 -20.87 -13.61 8.26
CA GLY A 321 -20.67 -14.55 7.15
C GLY A 321 -19.93 -13.97 5.93
N ASN A 322 -19.19 -12.87 6.08
CA ASN A 322 -18.45 -12.26 4.98
C ASN A 322 -17.35 -13.17 4.40
N ARG A 323 -16.72 -12.71 3.31
CA ARG A 323 -15.67 -13.43 2.58
C ARG A 323 -14.27 -12.89 2.84
N VAL A 324 -14.09 -11.99 3.81
CA VAL A 324 -12.81 -11.33 4.06
C VAL A 324 -11.78 -12.38 4.46
N HIS A 325 -10.72 -12.48 3.66
CA HIS A 325 -9.57 -13.34 3.93
C HIS A 325 -8.33 -12.53 4.35
N THR A 326 -8.34 -11.23 4.09
CA THR A 326 -7.27 -10.31 4.49
C THR A 326 -7.86 -9.09 5.19
N LEU A 327 -7.52 -8.94 6.46
CA LEU A 327 -7.85 -7.79 7.28
C LEU A 327 -6.55 -7.10 7.70
N LYS A 328 -6.40 -5.82 7.35
CA LYS A 328 -5.26 -4.99 7.74
C LYS A 328 -5.75 -3.69 8.33
N CYS A 329 -5.26 -3.34 9.50
CA CYS A 329 -5.48 -2.05 10.12
C CYS A 329 -4.14 -1.44 10.55
N GLN A 330 -3.96 -0.16 10.25
CA GLN A 330 -2.84 0.65 10.69
C GLN A 330 -3.38 1.82 11.51
N LEU A 331 -3.03 1.87 12.79
CA LEU A 331 -3.45 2.89 13.73
C LEU A 331 -2.40 4.00 13.77
N THR A 332 -2.81 5.26 13.70
CA THR A 332 -1.87 6.40 13.75
C THR A 332 -1.69 7.00 15.15
N SER A 333 -2.49 6.56 16.12
CA SER A 333 -2.38 6.93 17.54
C SER A 333 -2.18 5.68 18.40
N THR A 334 -1.74 5.86 19.64
CA THR A 334 -1.69 4.79 20.65
C THR A 334 -3.10 4.41 21.10
N CYS A 335 -3.28 3.15 21.48
CA CYS A 335 -4.58 2.61 21.88
C CYS A 335 -4.60 2.26 23.36
N LYS A 336 -5.76 2.40 24.00
CA LYS A 336 -5.97 1.88 25.35
C LYS A 336 -6.36 0.41 25.29
N GLU A 337 -6.07 -0.32 26.36
CA GLU A 337 -6.36 -1.75 26.48
C GLU A 337 -7.85 -2.07 26.31
N ASP A 338 -8.73 -1.31 26.99
CA ASP A 338 -10.19 -1.47 26.89
C ASP A 338 -10.72 -1.36 25.44
N GLU A 339 -10.17 -0.42 24.67
CA GLU A 339 -10.59 -0.19 23.28
C GLU A 339 -10.10 -1.32 22.36
N LEU A 340 -8.93 -1.89 22.64
CA LEU A 340 -8.41 -3.08 21.96
C LEU A 340 -9.25 -4.32 22.29
N PHE A 341 -9.67 -4.48 23.55
CA PHE A 341 -10.56 -5.57 23.95
C PHE A 341 -11.88 -5.54 23.15
N ASP A 342 -12.50 -4.36 23.05
CA ASP A 342 -13.71 -4.17 22.25
C ASP A 342 -13.48 -4.44 20.75
N CYS A 343 -12.31 -4.07 20.22
CA CYS A 343 -11.90 -4.35 18.85
C CYS A 343 -11.73 -5.86 18.59
N PHE A 344 -11.03 -6.58 19.46
CA PHE A 344 -10.84 -8.03 19.34
C PHE A 344 -12.16 -8.78 19.45
N ARG A 345 -13.06 -8.34 20.33
CA ARG A 345 -14.44 -8.85 20.38
C ARG A 345 -15.16 -8.60 19.06
N ALA A 346 -15.10 -7.39 18.50
CA ALA A 346 -15.71 -7.10 17.21
C ALA A 346 -15.12 -7.97 16.07
N ILE A 347 -13.82 -8.25 16.08
CA ILE A 347 -13.18 -9.18 15.14
C ILE A 347 -13.77 -10.58 15.29
N GLU A 348 -13.89 -11.10 16.52
CA GLU A 348 -14.47 -12.43 16.79
C GLU A 348 -15.91 -12.56 16.25
N TYR A 349 -16.73 -11.52 16.44
CA TYR A 349 -18.14 -11.53 16.02
C TYR A 349 -18.34 -11.28 14.52
N HIS A 350 -17.57 -10.37 13.92
CA HIS A 350 -17.83 -9.88 12.57
C HIS A 350 -16.91 -10.47 11.50
N CYS A 351 -15.76 -11.04 11.84
CA CYS A 351 -14.89 -11.70 10.87
C CYS A 351 -15.25 -13.18 10.75
N ASN A 352 -15.24 -13.72 9.53
CA ASN A 352 -15.56 -15.12 9.31
C ASN A 352 -14.36 -16.03 9.66
N PRO A 353 -14.51 -16.95 10.65
CA PRO A 353 -13.46 -17.87 11.07
C PRO A 353 -12.91 -18.78 9.96
N GLN A 354 -13.72 -19.02 8.93
CA GLN A 354 -13.43 -19.96 7.85
C GLN A 354 -12.78 -19.30 6.63
N THR A 355 -12.66 -17.98 6.59
CA THR A 355 -12.05 -17.27 5.45
C THR A 355 -10.82 -16.48 5.83
N LEU A 356 -10.73 -15.97 7.07
CA LEU A 356 -9.62 -15.11 7.50
C LEU A 356 -8.28 -15.86 7.48
N ARG A 357 -7.34 -15.35 6.68
CA ARG A 357 -5.98 -15.92 6.52
C ARG A 357 -4.88 -14.93 6.89
N ASN A 358 -5.11 -13.65 6.65
CA ASN A 358 -4.13 -12.61 6.86
C ASN A 358 -4.71 -11.55 7.79
N PHE A 359 -4.10 -11.43 8.97
CA PHE A 359 -4.47 -10.46 9.98
C PHE A 359 -3.28 -9.55 10.28
N VAL A 360 -3.48 -8.25 10.15
CA VAL A 360 -2.49 -7.24 10.52
C VAL A 360 -3.19 -6.14 11.31
N LEU A 361 -2.73 -5.89 12.53
CA LEU A 361 -3.17 -4.78 13.35
C LEU A 361 -1.91 -4.16 13.97
N LYS A 362 -1.60 -2.92 13.60
CA LYS A 362 -0.36 -2.27 14.04
C LYS A 362 -0.53 -0.80 14.28
N GLU A 363 0.23 -0.26 15.21
CA GLU A 363 0.42 1.17 15.42
C GLU A 363 1.57 1.71 14.53
N THR A 364 1.48 2.98 14.16
CA THR A 364 2.47 3.72 13.33
C THR A 364 3.07 4.92 14.05
N THR A 365 2.79 5.06 15.34
CA THR A 365 3.29 6.18 16.15
C THR A 365 4.81 6.19 16.16
N ASP A 366 5.38 7.41 16.09
CA ASP A 366 6.79 7.61 16.40
C ASP A 366 7.01 7.20 17.86
N ILE A 367 8.15 6.57 18.14
CA ILE A 367 8.50 6.11 19.49
C ILE A 367 8.69 7.35 20.39
N THR A 368 7.63 7.82 21.02
CA THR A 368 7.69 8.79 22.11
C THR A 368 7.98 8.00 23.38
N VAL A 369 9.26 7.92 23.76
CA VAL A 369 9.61 7.47 25.10
C VAL A 369 9.20 8.61 26.02
N GLU A 370 8.01 8.51 26.64
CA GLU A 370 7.76 9.31 27.83
C GLU A 370 8.84 8.89 28.86
N GLU A 371 9.64 9.87 29.30
CA GLU A 371 10.60 9.69 30.37
C GLU A 371 9.83 9.18 31.60
N ASP A 372 10.15 7.95 32.01
CA ASP A 372 9.93 7.40 33.34
C ASP A 372 8.89 8.14 34.20
N VAL A 373 7.62 7.77 34.05
CA VAL A 373 6.82 7.63 35.26
C VAL A 373 7.15 6.24 35.77
N GLU A 374 8.04 6.17 36.76
CA GLU A 374 8.09 5.05 37.70
C GLU A 374 6.69 4.93 38.32
N SER A 375 5.74 4.31 37.61
CA SER A 375 4.52 3.82 38.24
C SER A 375 4.97 2.67 39.13
N LEU A 376 5.15 2.99 40.41
CA LEU A 376 5.40 2.07 41.53
C LEU A 376 4.23 1.09 41.77
N ASP A 377 3.33 0.91 40.81
CA ASP A 377 2.28 -0.08 40.83
C ASP A 377 2.85 -1.39 40.28
N ILE A 378 3.37 -2.18 41.22
CA ILE A 378 3.77 -3.60 41.05
C ILE A 378 2.52 -4.50 40.87
N ASP A 379 1.35 -3.90 40.64
CA ASP A 379 0.10 -4.61 40.44
C ASP A 379 -0.03 -5.02 38.97
N THR A 380 0.17 -6.31 38.73
CA THR A 380 -0.45 -7.12 37.65
C THR A 380 -0.77 -6.35 36.37
N TYR A 381 0.26 -5.97 35.61
CA TYR A 381 0.07 -5.54 34.23
C TYR A 381 -0.35 -6.77 33.40
N GLU A 382 -1.66 -6.91 33.18
CA GLU A 382 -2.23 -7.84 32.20
C GLU A 382 -1.99 -7.20 30.83
N GLY A 383 -1.05 -7.71 30.05
CA GLY A 383 -0.82 -7.20 28.70
C GLY A 383 -2.01 -7.48 27.78
N ILE A 384 -1.95 -6.98 26.54
CA ILE A 384 -3.06 -7.11 25.59
C ILE A 384 -3.41 -8.59 25.36
N ASP A 385 -4.67 -8.96 25.61
CA ASP A 385 -5.19 -10.30 25.31
C ASP A 385 -5.56 -10.45 23.82
N ILE A 386 -5.12 -11.54 23.22
CA ILE A 386 -5.37 -11.90 21.81
C ILE A 386 -6.18 -13.18 21.65
N ALA A 387 -6.78 -13.71 22.73
CA ALA A 387 -7.52 -14.97 22.74
C ALA A 387 -8.64 -15.04 21.69
N ALA A 388 -9.28 -13.91 21.38
CA ALA A 388 -10.27 -13.79 20.31
C ALA A 388 -9.76 -14.31 18.95
N LEU A 389 -8.47 -14.18 18.67
CA LEU A 389 -7.86 -14.61 17.39
C LEU A 389 -7.66 -16.13 17.28
N PHE A 390 -7.74 -16.87 18.39
CA PHE A 390 -7.62 -18.33 18.38
C PHE A 390 -8.83 -19.03 17.72
N ARG A 391 -9.94 -18.30 17.52
CA ARG A 391 -11.11 -18.78 16.77
C ARG A 391 -10.89 -18.94 15.28
N PHE A 392 -9.77 -18.45 14.73
CA PHE A 392 -9.52 -18.39 13.28
C PHE A 392 -8.48 -19.44 12.83
N PRO A 393 -8.88 -20.71 12.59
CA PRO A 393 -7.93 -21.80 12.33
C PRO A 393 -7.20 -21.73 10.98
N LYS A 394 -7.65 -20.86 10.08
CA LYS A 394 -7.06 -20.67 8.75
C LYS A 394 -6.07 -19.52 8.69
N LEU A 395 -5.70 -18.92 9.83
CA LEU A 395 -4.69 -17.88 9.86
C LEU A 395 -3.33 -18.41 9.36
N GLU A 396 -2.80 -17.72 8.36
CA GLU A 396 -1.50 -17.98 7.73
C GLU A 396 -0.51 -16.86 8.08
N ASN A 397 -0.97 -15.61 8.17
CA ASN A 397 -0.13 -14.45 8.44
C ASN A 397 -0.74 -13.59 9.53
N VAL A 398 -0.11 -13.55 10.69
CA VAL A 398 -0.50 -12.73 11.84
C VAL A 398 0.61 -11.71 12.12
N SER A 399 0.22 -10.44 12.21
CA SER A 399 1.14 -9.34 12.53
C SER A 399 0.45 -8.36 13.48
N ILE A 400 0.84 -8.38 14.74
CA ILE A 400 0.34 -7.51 15.81
C ILE A 400 1.50 -6.66 16.30
N ASN A 401 1.31 -5.35 16.45
CA ASN A 401 2.40 -4.49 16.89
C ASN A 401 1.87 -3.23 17.54
N PHE A 402 2.00 -3.14 18.86
CA PHE A 402 1.54 -2.03 19.69
C PHE A 402 2.66 -1.52 20.61
N SER A 403 2.54 -0.29 21.09
CA SER A 403 3.44 0.24 22.13
C SER A 403 3.32 -0.55 23.44
N GLU A 404 2.08 -0.90 23.81
CA GLU A 404 1.76 -1.78 24.93
C GLU A 404 1.97 -3.26 24.51
N PRO A 405 2.69 -4.08 25.29
CA PRO A 405 2.98 -5.45 24.90
C PRO A 405 1.75 -6.38 24.98
N VAL A 406 1.63 -7.25 23.98
CA VAL A 406 0.74 -8.42 24.02
C VAL A 406 1.19 -9.37 25.13
N ASN A 407 0.22 -9.86 25.92
CA ASN A 407 0.48 -10.84 26.95
C ASN A 407 0.78 -12.20 26.31
N LEU A 408 2.07 -12.52 26.15
CA LEU A 408 2.53 -13.81 25.68
C LEU A 408 3.18 -14.56 26.84
N MET A 409 2.48 -15.54 27.40
CA MET A 409 3.03 -16.56 28.26
C MET A 409 3.08 -17.91 27.52
N ARG A 410 3.59 -18.93 28.20
CA ARG A 410 3.68 -20.29 27.65
C ARG A 410 2.32 -20.86 27.23
N ALA A 411 1.24 -20.50 27.94
CA ALA A 411 -0.11 -20.94 27.60
C ALA A 411 -0.56 -20.40 26.24
N GLU A 412 -0.37 -19.11 25.99
CA GLU A 412 -0.76 -18.47 24.72
C GLU A 412 0.08 -19.00 23.56
N ILE A 413 1.35 -19.33 23.78
CA ILE A 413 2.19 -19.97 22.74
C ILE A 413 1.64 -21.35 22.35
N GLN A 414 1.18 -22.13 23.32
CA GLN A 414 0.53 -23.42 23.06
C GLN A 414 -0.79 -23.23 22.31
N ASP A 415 -1.58 -22.23 22.68
CA ASP A 415 -2.82 -21.90 21.98
C ASP A 415 -2.58 -21.40 20.56
N ILE A 416 -1.53 -20.61 20.31
CA ILE A 416 -1.07 -20.22 18.97
C ILE A 416 -0.72 -21.47 18.15
N ALA A 417 0.11 -22.35 18.70
CA ALA A 417 0.56 -23.58 18.05
C ALA A 417 -0.62 -24.51 17.69
N LYS A 418 -1.60 -24.61 18.59
CA LYS A 418 -2.79 -25.45 18.42
C LYS A 418 -3.82 -24.84 17.47
N SER A 419 -4.02 -23.53 17.56
CA SER A 419 -5.09 -22.84 16.84
C SER A 419 -4.70 -22.49 15.41
N TRP A 420 -3.42 -22.25 15.12
CA TRP A 420 -2.95 -21.80 13.79
C TRP A 420 -1.98 -22.79 13.13
N PRO A 421 -2.40 -24.02 12.78
CA PRO A 421 -1.51 -25.03 12.21
C PRO A 421 -0.94 -24.66 10.83
N ASN A 422 -1.59 -23.73 10.11
CA ASN A 422 -1.18 -23.27 8.78
C ASN A 422 -0.32 -22.00 8.82
N LEU A 423 0.16 -21.58 10.00
CA LEU A 423 0.89 -20.34 10.18
C LEU A 423 2.18 -20.30 9.34
N VAL A 424 2.30 -19.28 8.51
CA VAL A 424 3.46 -18.96 7.65
C VAL A 424 4.27 -17.80 8.22
N LYS A 425 3.58 -16.79 8.76
CA LYS A 425 4.19 -15.62 9.38
C LYS A 425 3.52 -15.31 10.71
N LEU A 426 4.33 -15.19 11.76
CA LEU A 426 3.95 -14.63 13.05
C LEU A 426 4.87 -13.45 13.34
N LYS A 427 4.31 -12.29 13.71
CA LYS A 427 5.07 -11.12 14.14
C LYS A 427 4.29 -10.41 15.25
N ILE A 428 4.81 -10.38 16.48
CA ILE A 428 4.19 -9.71 17.63
C ILE A 428 5.22 -8.80 18.30
N ASP A 429 4.91 -7.50 18.40
CA ASP A 429 5.63 -6.46 19.17
C ASP A 429 7.15 -6.41 19.01
N VAL A 430 7.65 -6.64 17.78
CA VAL A 430 9.08 -6.56 17.48
C VAL A 430 9.52 -5.21 16.91
N ASP A 431 8.58 -4.29 16.64
CA ASP A 431 8.92 -2.96 16.13
C ASP A 431 8.95 -1.88 17.24
N PHE A 432 8.57 -2.22 18.48
CA PHE A 432 8.66 -1.33 19.64
C PHE A 432 9.70 -1.83 20.65
N PRO A 433 10.50 -0.92 21.24
CA PRO A 433 11.42 -1.27 22.30
C PRO A 433 10.65 -1.55 23.60
N ASN A 434 11.06 -2.57 24.35
CA ASN A 434 10.48 -2.86 25.66
C ASN A 434 11.57 -3.31 26.64
N SER A 435 11.64 -2.68 27.81
CA SER A 435 12.68 -2.91 28.81
C SER A 435 12.48 -4.20 29.62
N ARG A 436 11.25 -4.72 29.68
CA ARG A 436 10.91 -5.94 30.42
C ARG A 436 11.49 -7.17 29.72
N ILE A 437 11.94 -8.12 30.52
CA ILE A 437 12.37 -9.44 30.05
C ILE A 437 11.12 -10.21 29.60
N PRO A 438 11.12 -10.81 28.39
CA PRO A 438 10.01 -11.63 27.93
C PRO A 438 9.75 -12.82 28.86
N MET A 439 8.48 -13.19 29.05
CA MET A 439 8.09 -14.36 29.86
C MET A 439 8.27 -15.70 29.13
N ILE A 440 8.43 -15.64 27.80
CA ILE A 440 8.68 -16.82 26.96
C ILE A 440 10.17 -17.00 26.71
N ASP A 441 10.60 -18.24 26.54
CA ASP A 441 11.98 -18.62 26.29
C ASP A 441 12.16 -19.45 25.01
N HIS A 442 13.35 -20.00 24.83
CA HIS A 442 13.69 -20.81 23.67
C HIS A 442 12.87 -22.10 23.54
N GLU A 443 12.35 -22.68 24.64
CA GLU A 443 11.49 -23.88 24.58
C GLU A 443 10.15 -23.55 23.91
N ASP A 444 9.62 -22.35 24.17
CA ASP A 444 8.39 -21.85 23.57
C ASP A 444 8.59 -21.60 22.06
N ILE A 445 9.77 -21.10 21.66
CA ILE A 445 10.15 -20.96 20.24
C ILE A 445 10.23 -22.33 19.55
N LEU A 446 10.84 -23.34 20.19
CA LEU A 446 10.87 -24.70 19.66
C LEU A 446 9.44 -25.26 19.51
N THR A 447 8.56 -25.00 20.48
CA THR A 447 7.15 -25.42 20.43
C THR A 447 6.47 -24.87 19.17
N LEU A 448 6.65 -23.59 18.84
CA LEU A 448 6.11 -23.00 17.61
C LEU A 448 6.73 -23.61 16.34
N LEU A 449 8.05 -23.77 16.30
CA LEU A 449 8.75 -24.30 15.13
C LEU A 449 8.32 -25.73 14.79
N TYR A 450 8.15 -26.57 15.80
CA TYR A 450 7.79 -27.97 15.63
C TYR A 450 6.28 -28.20 15.54
N SER A 451 5.44 -27.23 15.92
CA SER A 451 3.98 -27.32 15.77
C SER A 451 3.47 -26.67 14.46
N CYS A 452 4.20 -25.69 13.91
CA CYS A 452 3.79 -24.96 12.71
C CYS A 452 4.73 -25.29 11.53
N PRO A 453 4.46 -26.36 10.75
CA PRO A 453 5.37 -26.86 9.71
C PRO A 453 5.54 -25.91 8.51
N ARG A 454 4.67 -24.90 8.38
CA ARG A 454 4.74 -23.89 7.32
C ARG A 454 5.37 -22.58 7.76
N LEU A 455 5.82 -22.47 9.01
CA LEU A 455 6.34 -21.23 9.58
C LEU A 455 7.65 -20.83 8.89
N LYS A 456 7.62 -19.72 8.17
CA LYS A 456 8.76 -19.15 7.44
C LYS A 456 9.29 -17.87 8.07
N ARG A 457 8.46 -17.15 8.81
CA ARG A 457 8.74 -15.79 9.29
C ARG A 457 8.26 -15.67 10.72
N LEU A 458 9.20 -15.54 11.67
CA LEU A 458 8.89 -15.44 13.09
C LEU A 458 9.46 -14.15 13.66
N GLY A 459 8.62 -13.33 14.28
CA GLY A 459 9.03 -12.15 15.02
C GLY A 459 8.40 -12.15 16.39
N LEU A 460 9.19 -12.46 17.41
CA LEU A 460 8.79 -12.45 18.81
C LEU A 460 9.98 -12.03 19.67
N ARG A 461 9.71 -11.43 20.82
CA ARG A 461 10.71 -11.27 21.87
C ARG A 461 10.69 -12.50 22.77
N PHE A 462 11.86 -13.07 23.07
CA PHE A 462 11.98 -14.21 23.99
C PHE A 462 13.29 -14.13 24.78
N ASP A 463 13.37 -14.82 25.91
CA ASP A 463 14.59 -14.93 26.70
C ASP A 463 15.51 -16.01 26.11
N ALA A 464 16.56 -15.57 25.42
CA ALA A 464 17.62 -16.42 24.86
C ALA A 464 18.84 -16.57 25.78
N THR A 465 18.77 -16.09 27.03
CA THR A 465 19.92 -16.12 27.96
C THR A 465 20.31 -17.53 28.40
N ARG A 466 19.37 -18.48 28.37
CA ARG A 466 19.56 -19.88 28.78
C ARG A 466 19.94 -20.83 27.64
N ILE A 467 20.13 -20.32 26.43
CA ILE A 467 20.55 -21.15 25.29
C ILE A 467 22.02 -21.52 25.44
N ASN A 468 22.28 -22.82 25.43
CA ASN A 468 23.58 -23.48 25.54
C ASN A 468 24.00 -24.21 24.25
N GLY A 469 23.08 -24.45 23.30
CA GLY A 469 23.34 -25.02 21.98
C GLY A 469 23.08 -26.53 21.86
N ASN A 470 22.63 -27.17 22.94
CA ASN A 470 22.33 -28.61 22.99
C ASN A 470 20.82 -28.91 23.16
N GLU A 471 19.98 -27.90 23.01
CA GLU A 471 18.54 -27.97 23.26
C GLU A 471 17.87 -29.00 22.35
N THR A 472 16.83 -29.65 22.86
CA THR A 472 15.97 -30.57 22.10
C THR A 472 14.51 -30.24 22.39
N PRO A 473 13.62 -30.32 21.40
CA PRO A 473 12.20 -30.09 21.66
C PRO A 473 11.69 -31.15 22.67
N ALA A 474 11.05 -30.70 23.75
CA ALA A 474 10.61 -31.60 24.82
C ALA A 474 9.55 -32.61 24.34
N ASN A 475 8.65 -32.20 23.43
CA ASN A 475 7.62 -33.04 22.80
C ASN A 475 7.25 -32.47 21.41
N PRO A 476 8.04 -32.76 20.35
CA PRO A 476 7.78 -32.20 19.04
C PRO A 476 6.51 -32.82 18.42
N VAL A 477 5.60 -31.98 17.93
CA VAL A 477 4.40 -32.44 17.19
C VAL A 477 4.79 -33.00 15.81
N ASN A 478 5.82 -32.43 15.20
CA ASN A 478 6.41 -32.88 13.94
C ASN A 478 7.90 -33.20 14.16
N ASP A 479 8.47 -34.16 13.44
CA ASP A 479 9.91 -34.47 13.58
C ASP A 479 10.83 -33.39 12.99
N ILE A 480 10.30 -32.57 12.08
CA ILE A 480 11.04 -31.56 11.32
C ILE A 480 10.52 -30.17 11.70
N PRO A 481 11.39 -29.21 12.07
CA PRO A 481 10.96 -27.85 12.34
C PRO A 481 10.49 -27.15 11.06
N GLY A 482 9.60 -26.17 11.22
CA GLY A 482 9.17 -25.29 10.13
C GLY A 482 10.36 -24.64 9.41
N PRO A 483 10.26 -24.40 8.08
CA PRO A 483 11.37 -23.90 7.27
C PRO A 483 11.57 -22.39 7.49
N LEU A 484 12.02 -22.01 8.69
CA LEU A 484 12.17 -20.61 9.07
C LEU A 484 13.23 -19.92 8.19
N GLU A 485 12.81 -18.89 7.45
CA GLU A 485 13.61 -18.12 6.50
C GLU A 485 14.00 -16.74 7.09
N LYS A 486 13.25 -16.24 8.08
CA LYS A 486 13.44 -14.89 8.65
C LYS A 486 13.02 -14.84 10.11
N LEU A 487 13.90 -14.29 10.95
CA LEU A 487 13.71 -14.18 12.40
C LEU A 487 13.88 -12.72 12.84
N TRP A 488 12.84 -12.10 13.40
CA TRP A 488 12.95 -10.82 14.10
C TRP A 488 13.05 -11.09 15.60
N VAL A 489 14.16 -10.68 16.19
CA VAL A 489 14.45 -10.90 17.62
C VAL A 489 14.30 -9.61 18.43
N ALA A 490 14.07 -8.48 17.78
CA ALA A 490 14.02 -7.16 18.40
C ALA A 490 15.19 -6.97 19.40
N ASN A 491 14.88 -6.69 20.67
CA ASN A 491 15.84 -6.58 21.78
C ASN A 491 15.77 -7.78 22.75
N SER A 492 15.51 -8.98 22.23
CA SER A 492 15.49 -10.23 23.02
C SER A 492 16.80 -10.40 23.81
N PRO A 493 16.73 -10.66 25.13
CA PRO A 493 17.89 -10.91 25.95
C PRO A 493 18.70 -12.11 25.44
N ILE A 494 20.01 -11.95 25.31
CA ILE A 494 20.93 -13.00 24.84
C ILE A 494 22.21 -12.96 25.65
N TYR A 495 22.66 -14.12 26.13
CA TYR A 495 23.92 -14.24 26.87
C TYR A 495 25.10 -14.57 25.96
N SER A 496 25.06 -15.72 25.28
CA SER A 496 26.14 -16.26 24.45
C SER A 496 25.75 -16.28 22.96
N PRO A 497 26.32 -15.38 22.11
CA PRO A 497 26.10 -15.41 20.67
C PRO A 497 26.42 -16.75 20.01
N MET A 498 27.49 -17.43 20.46
CA MET A 498 27.94 -18.70 19.92
C MET A 498 26.98 -19.85 20.22
N SER A 499 26.44 -19.89 21.44
CA SER A 499 25.46 -20.92 21.81
C SER A 499 24.17 -20.76 21.00
N VAL A 500 23.77 -19.51 20.75
CA VAL A 500 22.60 -19.19 19.92
C VAL A 500 22.84 -19.51 18.44
N SER A 501 24.04 -19.29 17.89
CA SER A 501 24.33 -19.65 16.51
C SER A 501 24.22 -21.17 16.28
N ILE A 502 24.75 -21.98 17.21
CA ILE A 502 24.62 -23.45 17.19
C ILE A 502 23.15 -23.88 17.30
N PHE A 503 22.40 -23.29 18.23
CA PHE A 503 20.96 -23.55 18.37
C PHE A 503 20.18 -23.25 17.08
N LEU A 504 20.46 -22.11 16.45
CA LEU A 504 19.81 -21.72 15.19
C LEU A 504 20.23 -22.60 14.02
N ASP A 505 21.47 -23.06 13.96
CA ASP A 505 21.95 -23.94 12.88
C ASP A 505 21.22 -25.28 12.94
N LYS A 506 21.05 -25.81 14.15
CA LYS A 506 20.34 -27.07 14.42
C LYS A 506 18.84 -26.99 14.10
N HIS A 507 18.14 -25.95 14.56
CA HIS A 507 16.67 -25.91 14.48
C HIS A 507 16.12 -25.03 13.35
N CYS A 508 16.92 -24.09 12.84
CA CYS A 508 16.51 -23.06 11.89
C CYS A 508 17.55 -22.88 10.75
N PRO A 509 17.98 -23.94 10.04
CA PRO A 509 19.12 -23.90 9.11
C PRO A 509 18.94 -22.96 7.89
N LYS A 510 17.72 -22.46 7.64
CA LYS A 510 17.41 -21.60 6.50
C LYS A 510 17.38 -20.10 6.82
N VAL A 511 17.52 -19.71 8.09
CA VAL A 511 17.42 -18.30 8.50
C VAL A 511 18.61 -17.50 7.96
N GLY A 512 19.84 -18.07 8.01
CA GLY A 512 21.02 -17.40 7.48
C GLY A 512 21.19 -15.98 8.02
N ARG A 513 21.46 -15.04 7.10
CA ARG A 513 21.64 -13.61 7.41
C ARG A 513 20.34 -12.87 7.72
N ASN A 514 19.18 -13.53 7.72
CA ASN A 514 17.88 -12.89 7.93
C ASN A 514 17.45 -12.81 9.41
N ILE A 515 18.43 -12.79 10.31
CA ILE A 515 18.22 -12.43 11.72
C ILE A 515 18.22 -10.91 11.84
N ILE A 516 17.08 -10.36 12.29
CA ILE A 516 16.84 -8.93 12.38
C ILE A 516 16.68 -8.55 13.86
N PRO A 517 17.73 -8.03 14.49
CA PRO A 517 17.60 -7.36 15.77
C PRO A 517 16.94 -5.99 15.61
N PHE A 518 16.55 -5.39 16.73
CA PHE A 518 15.96 -4.06 16.75
C PHE A 518 16.96 -3.02 16.22
N SER A 519 16.50 -2.15 15.30
CA SER A 519 17.31 -1.09 14.69
C SER A 519 16.91 0.26 15.24
N ALA A 520 17.67 0.77 16.21
CA ALA A 520 17.47 2.04 16.90
C ALA A 520 17.81 3.29 16.04
N LYS A 521 17.17 3.48 14.88
CA LYS A 521 17.21 4.80 14.24
C LYS A 521 16.30 5.74 15.02
N GLY A 522 16.87 6.48 15.99
CA GLY A 522 16.19 7.56 16.71
C GLY A 522 15.72 7.24 18.14
N VAL A 523 16.05 6.08 18.72
CA VAL A 523 15.69 5.72 20.10
C VAL A 523 16.85 6.03 21.05
N PRO A 524 16.61 6.63 22.24
CA PRO A 524 17.63 6.85 23.26
C PRO A 524 18.41 5.57 23.61
N HIS A 525 19.69 5.70 23.95
CA HIS A 525 20.56 4.59 24.29
C HIS A 525 20.19 3.93 25.63
N PHE A 526 19.17 3.07 25.65
CA PHE A 526 19.00 2.11 26.75
C PHE A 526 20.10 1.05 26.68
N VAL A 527 20.96 1.03 27.71
CA VAL A 527 22.20 0.24 27.75
C VAL A 527 21.99 -1.28 27.53
N PRO A 528 20.97 -1.94 28.13
CA PRO A 528 20.73 -3.37 27.88
C PRO A 528 20.31 -3.66 26.44
N MET A 529 19.49 -2.78 25.84
CA MET A 529 18.99 -2.94 24.47
C MET A 529 20.12 -2.89 23.44
N ALA A 530 21.03 -1.93 23.58
CA ALA A 530 22.18 -1.79 22.70
C ALA A 530 23.12 -3.01 22.80
N LEU A 531 23.28 -3.58 24.00
CA LEU A 531 24.07 -4.79 24.22
C LEU A 531 23.46 -6.01 23.52
N TYR A 532 22.16 -6.26 23.72
CA TYR A 532 21.49 -7.41 23.09
C TYR A 532 21.48 -7.30 21.57
N THR A 533 21.19 -6.12 21.02
CA THR A 533 21.27 -5.89 19.56
C THR A 533 22.67 -6.23 19.03
N LYS A 534 23.74 -5.79 19.69
CA LYS A 534 25.12 -6.14 19.30
C LYS A 534 25.39 -7.64 19.37
N ARG A 535 24.93 -8.31 20.43
CA ARG A 535 25.09 -9.76 20.60
C ARG A 535 24.34 -10.56 19.52
N TRP A 536 23.13 -10.14 19.14
CA TRP A 536 22.39 -10.75 18.03
C TRP A 536 23.04 -10.51 16.67
N VAL A 537 23.64 -9.34 16.45
CA VAL A 537 24.48 -9.08 15.25
C VAL A 537 25.65 -10.06 15.22
N LYS A 538 26.33 -10.28 16.35
CA LYS A 538 27.44 -11.24 16.46
C LYS A 538 26.99 -12.69 16.23
N ALA A 539 25.86 -13.10 16.81
CA ALA A 539 25.32 -14.45 16.61
C ALA A 539 24.99 -14.72 15.13
N ARG A 540 24.49 -13.70 14.42
CA ARG A 540 24.25 -13.75 12.98
C ARG A 540 25.53 -13.84 12.16
N GLU A 541 26.60 -13.19 12.59
CA GLU A 541 27.92 -13.29 11.96
C GLU A 541 28.55 -14.67 12.19
N GLU A 542 28.45 -15.22 13.41
CA GLU A 542 28.98 -16.55 13.76
C GLU A 542 28.18 -17.72 13.17
N TYR A 543 26.95 -17.47 12.72
CA TYR A 543 26.14 -18.43 11.97
C TYR A 543 26.64 -18.64 10.53
N PHE A 544 27.46 -17.72 10.02
CA PHE A 544 28.04 -17.76 8.66
C PHE A 544 29.54 -18.04 8.75
#